data_AF-A0A961R306-F1
#
_entry.id   AF-A0A961R306-F1
#
_cell.length_a   1.000
_cell.length_b   1.000
_cell.length_c   1.000
_cell.angle_alpha   90.00
_cell.angle_beta   90.00
_cell.angle_gamma   90.00
#
_symmetry.space_group_name_H-M   'P 1'
#
loop_
_entity.id
_entity.type
_entity.pdbx_description
1 polymer ?
#
loop_
_entity_poly.entity_id
_entity_poly.type
_entity_poly.pdbx_seq_one_letter_code
_entity_poly.pdbx_strand_id
1 'polypeptide(L)'
;MSIRVATFYQFVRLPDFRAIRQPLRAFCAPLGLRGTILLAQEGINGTMAGEAGAIEQLIAFLRHDPLFAGRLDRLELKFSTAARMPFRRLKVRLKREIVTLGDPATDPTRRVGTYIDA
;
A
#
# COMPACT_ATOMS: atom_id res chain seq x y z
N MET A 1 1.54 18.56 -16.80
CA MET A 1 1.83 18.06 -15.44
C MET A 1 1.79 16.55 -15.46
N SER A 2 2.82 15.87 -14.98
CA SER A 2 2.87 14.39 -14.91
C SER A 2 2.25 13.88 -13.60
N ILE A 3 1.56 12.75 -13.67
CA ILE A 3 1.00 12.05 -12.50
C ILE A 3 2.09 11.16 -11.91
N ARG A 4 2.29 11.21 -10.59
CA ARG A 4 3.19 10.31 -9.87
C ARG A 4 2.43 9.04 -9.50
N VAL A 5 3.05 7.90 -9.73
CA VAL A 5 2.55 6.58 -9.34
C VAL A 5 3.50 5.99 -8.31
N ALA A 6 2.96 5.49 -7.21
CA ALA A 6 3.68 4.77 -6.16
C ALA A 6 3.14 3.35 -6.09
N THR A 7 4.03 2.36 -6.17
CA THR A 7 3.74 0.98 -5.79
C THR A 7 4.46 0.69 -4.49
N PHE A 8 3.75 0.12 -3.53
CA PHE A 8 4.33 -0.19 -2.23
C PHE A 8 3.77 -1.47 -1.63
N TYR A 9 4.57 -2.12 -0.79
CA TYR A 9 4.08 -3.20 0.06
C TYR A 9 4.92 -3.31 1.32
N GLN A 10 4.36 -3.95 2.34
CA GLN A 10 5.10 -4.44 3.49
C GLN A 10 4.35 -5.61 4.10
N PHE A 11 5.06 -6.72 4.32
CA PHE A 11 4.56 -7.82 5.15
C PHE A 11 4.80 -7.46 6.61
N VAL A 12 3.71 -7.28 7.36
CA VAL A 12 3.72 -6.96 8.78
C VAL A 12 2.36 -7.30 9.39
N ARG A 13 2.36 -7.74 10.64
CA ARG A 13 1.12 -8.12 11.31
C ARG A 13 0.24 -6.89 11.57
N LEU A 14 -0.92 -6.85 10.90
CA LEU A 14 -1.97 -5.83 11.05
C LEU A 14 -3.26 -6.49 11.54
N PRO A 15 -3.37 -6.90 12.83
CA PRO A 15 -4.56 -7.58 13.34
C PRO A 15 -5.84 -6.73 13.24
N ASP A 16 -5.68 -5.42 13.25
CA ASP A 16 -6.68 -4.36 13.16
C ASP A 16 -6.89 -3.82 11.72
N PHE A 17 -6.38 -4.51 10.69
CA PHE A 17 -6.48 -4.09 9.28
C PHE A 17 -7.91 -3.72 8.82
N ARG A 18 -8.93 -4.34 9.43
CA ARG A 18 -10.34 -4.02 9.16
C ARG A 18 -10.72 -2.62 9.63
N ALA A 19 -10.20 -2.20 10.79
CA ALA A 19 -10.42 -0.87 11.36
C ALA A 19 -9.63 0.20 10.59
N ILE A 20 -8.44 -0.13 10.09
CA ILE A 20 -7.57 0.76 9.30
C ILE A 20 -8.22 1.21 7.97
N ARG A 21 -9.08 0.38 7.38
CA ARG A 21 -9.65 0.62 6.04
C ARG A 21 -10.34 1.97 5.89
N GLN A 22 -11.20 2.35 6.84
CA GLN A 22 -12.00 3.57 6.72
C GLN A 22 -11.15 4.83 6.92
N PRO A 23 -10.32 4.93 7.98
CA PRO A 23 -9.37 6.05 8.13
C PRO A 23 -8.46 6.23 6.92
N LEU A 24 -7.85 5.15 6.40
CA LEU A 24 -6.97 5.24 5.24
C LEU A 24 -7.71 5.74 3.99
N ARG A 25 -8.94 5.26 3.75
CA ARG A 25 -9.77 5.76 2.66
C ARG A 25 -10.14 7.23 2.86
N ALA A 26 -10.49 7.65 4.08
CA ALA A 26 -10.84 9.02 4.41
C ALA A 26 -9.67 9.98 4.24
N PHE A 27 -8.44 9.54 4.55
CA PHE A 27 -7.22 10.29 4.29
C PHE A 27 -6.95 10.44 2.77
N CYS A 28 -7.09 9.37 2.00
CA CYS A 28 -6.74 9.39 0.57
C CYS A 28 -7.74 10.17 -0.30
N ALA A 29 -9.03 10.16 0.05
CA ALA A 29 -10.10 10.73 -0.76
C ALA A 29 -9.97 12.25 -1.04
N PRO A 30 -9.76 13.12 -0.03
CA PRO A 30 -9.62 14.56 -0.25
C PRO A 30 -8.36 14.93 -1.02
N LEU A 31 -7.31 14.10 -0.97
CA LEU A 31 -6.06 14.30 -1.73
C LEU A 31 -6.18 13.93 -3.23
N GLY A 32 -7.37 13.52 -3.69
CA GLY A 32 -7.60 13.15 -5.09
C GLY A 32 -6.87 11.87 -5.53
N LEU A 33 -6.33 11.09 -4.59
CA LEU A 33 -5.58 9.87 -4.88
C LEU A 33 -6.47 8.80 -5.50
N ARG A 34 -5.95 8.10 -6.52
CA ARG A 34 -6.65 6.99 -7.19
C ARG A 34 -5.77 5.77 -7.28
N GLY A 35 -6.37 4.58 -7.29
CA GLY A 35 -5.62 3.34 -7.24
C GLY A 35 -6.24 2.33 -6.29
N THR A 36 -5.47 1.33 -5.91
CA THR A 36 -5.92 0.27 -5.00
C THR A 36 -4.91 0.06 -3.88
N ILE A 37 -5.41 0.01 -2.65
CA ILE A 37 -4.71 -0.49 -1.47
C ILE A 37 -5.42 -1.76 -1.00
N LEU A 38 -4.64 -2.80 -0.78
CA LEU A 38 -5.02 -4.07 -0.19
C LEU A 38 -4.53 -4.10 1.25
N LEU A 39 -5.43 -4.46 2.16
CA LEU A 39 -5.15 -4.66 3.57
C LEU A 39 -5.51 -6.10 3.92
N ALA A 40 -4.59 -6.79 4.56
CA ALA A 40 -4.81 -8.11 5.14
C ALA A 40 -4.15 -8.18 6.52
N GLN A 41 -4.41 -9.26 7.25
CA GLN A 41 -3.77 -9.48 8.54
C GLN A 41 -2.24 -9.54 8.44
N GLU A 42 -1.71 -9.97 7.29
CA GLU A 42 -0.28 -10.10 7.00
C GLU A 42 0.38 -8.82 6.45
N GLY A 43 -0.37 -7.74 6.21
CA GLY A 43 0.23 -6.46 5.84
C GLY A 43 -0.58 -5.60 4.87
N ILE A 44 0.15 -4.83 4.07
CA ILE A 44 -0.37 -3.86 3.09
C ILE A 44 0.31 -4.01 1.73
N ASN A 45 -0.44 -3.86 0.64
CA ASN A 45 0.08 -3.72 -0.72
C ASN A 45 -0.75 -2.68 -1.45
N GLY A 46 -0.15 -1.78 -2.23
CA GLY A 46 -0.91 -0.83 -3.00
C GLY A 46 -0.20 -0.27 -4.22
N THR A 47 -1.02 0.17 -5.16
CA THR A 47 -0.62 1.02 -6.29
C THR A 47 -1.50 2.25 -6.30
N MET A 48 -0.90 3.41 -6.08
CA MET A 48 -1.59 4.69 -5.93
C MET A 48 -1.02 5.73 -6.88
N ALA A 49 -1.88 6.56 -7.44
CA ALA A 49 -1.53 7.62 -8.37
C ALA A 49 -2.19 8.96 -7.97
N GLY A 50 -1.45 10.04 -8.16
CA GLY A 50 -1.89 11.40 -7.86
C GLY A 50 -0.83 12.43 -8.18
N GLU A 51 -1.05 13.65 -7.72
CA GLU A 51 0.00 14.67 -7.71
C GLU A 51 1.16 14.24 -6.81
N ALA A 52 2.37 14.72 -7.10
CA ALA A 52 3.58 14.33 -6.36
C ALA A 52 3.44 14.59 -4.85
N GLY A 53 2.95 15.77 -4.46
CA GLY A 53 2.73 16.11 -3.05
C GLY A 53 1.64 15.28 -2.37
N ALA A 54 0.61 14.82 -3.11
CA ALA A 54 -0.40 13.93 -2.56
C ALA A 54 0.16 12.52 -2.30
N ILE A 55 1.03 12.03 -3.20
CA ILE A 55 1.73 10.76 -3.01
C ILE A 55 2.70 10.86 -1.83
N GLU A 56 3.45 11.94 -1.71
CA GLU A 56 4.36 12.18 -0.58
C GLU A 56 3.62 12.19 0.76
N GLN A 57 2.47 12.88 0.83
CA GLN A 57 1.59 12.85 2.00
C GLN A 57 1.09 11.44 2.34
N LEU A 58 0.72 10.63 1.34
CA LEU A 58 0.34 9.23 1.56
C LEU A 58 1.49 8.43 2.16
N ILE A 59 2.70 8.55 1.64
CA ILE A 59 3.85 7.79 2.15
C ILE A 59 4.19 8.22 3.58
N ALA A 60 4.14 9.52 3.89
CA ALA A 60 4.34 10.02 5.24
C ALA A 60 3.27 9.50 6.20
N PHE A 61 1.99 9.53 5.80
CA PHE A 61 0.87 8.99 6.58
C PHE A 61 1.07 7.50 6.87
N LEU A 62 1.40 6.69 5.86
CA LEU A 62 1.61 5.26 6.08
C LEU A 62 2.76 4.98 7.05
N ARG A 63 3.87 5.73 6.97
CA ARG A 63 5.06 5.51 7.82
C ARG A 63 4.92 6.04 9.25
N HIS A 64 4.25 7.17 9.43
CA HIS A 64 4.36 7.95 10.66
C HIS A 64 3.03 8.14 11.40
N ASP A 65 1.88 7.88 10.76
CA ASP A 65 0.61 8.08 11.44
C ASP A 65 0.43 7.08 12.60
N PRO A 66 -0.03 7.53 13.78
CA PRO A 66 -0.29 6.67 14.94
C PRO A 66 -1.21 5.48 14.64
N LEU A 67 -2.09 5.57 13.63
CA LEU A 67 -2.92 4.47 13.16
C LEU A 67 -2.11 3.19 12.88
N PHE A 68 -0.89 3.34 12.36
CA PHE A 68 -0.02 2.21 12.07
C PHE A 68 0.93 1.86 13.22
N ALA A 69 1.01 2.68 14.28
CA ALA A 69 1.88 2.45 15.44
C ALA A 69 3.33 2.07 15.06
N GLY A 70 3.87 2.70 14.00
CA GLY A 70 5.21 2.42 13.49
C GLY A 70 5.37 1.08 12.74
N ARG A 71 4.31 0.29 12.57
CA ARG A 71 4.36 -1.03 11.91
C ARG A 71 4.72 -0.97 10.42
N LEU A 72 4.59 0.19 9.78
CA LEU A 72 4.89 0.39 8.35
C LEU A 72 6.20 1.16 8.12
N ASP A 73 7.21 0.93 8.95
CA ASP A 73 8.53 1.57 8.89
C ASP A 73 9.42 1.10 7.72
N ARG A 74 9.12 -0.07 7.14
CA ARG A 74 9.91 -0.74 6.09
C ARG A 74 9.12 -0.94 4.79
N LEU A 75 8.34 0.05 4.41
CA LEU A 75 7.60 0.04 3.14
C LEU A 75 8.58 -0.08 1.97
N GLU A 76 8.52 -1.21 1.27
CA GLU A 76 9.11 -1.39 -0.04
C GLU A 76 8.37 -0.46 -0.99
N LEU A 77 9.08 0.49 -1.61
CA LEU A 77 8.47 1.61 -2.31
C LEU A 77 9.17 1.85 -3.64
N LYS A 78 8.39 1.86 -4.71
CA LYS A 78 8.86 2.22 -6.06
C LYS A 78 7.99 3.32 -6.64
N PHE A 79 8.62 4.22 -7.38
CA PHE A 79 7.95 5.33 -8.03
C PHE A 79 8.07 5.25 -9.55
N SER A 80 7.03 5.69 -10.23
CA SER A 80 7.04 5.94 -11.67
C SER A 80 6.17 7.15 -11.99
N THR A 81 6.13 7.53 -13.27
CA THR A 81 5.32 8.65 -13.74
C THR A 81 4.39 8.20 -14.85
N ALA A 82 3.26 8.90 -15.00
CA ALA A 82 2.30 8.69 -16.06
C ALA A 82 1.87 10.04 -16.67
N ALA A 83 1.70 10.09 -17.99
CA ALA A 83 1.25 11.30 -18.69
C ALA A 83 -0.21 11.67 -18.36
N ARG A 84 -1.01 10.69 -17.91
CA ARG A 84 -2.42 10.86 -17.53
C ARG A 84 -2.74 9.95 -16.34
N MET A 85 -3.80 10.28 -15.61
CA MET A 85 -4.26 9.51 -14.45
C MET A 85 -4.57 8.05 -14.85
N PRO A 86 -3.81 7.04 -14.37
CA PRO A 86 -3.95 5.66 -14.85
C PRO A 86 -5.12 4.92 -14.20
N PHE A 87 -5.61 5.40 -13.06
CA PHE A 87 -6.69 4.76 -12.29
C PHE A 87 -7.95 5.64 -12.23
N ARG A 88 -9.12 5.00 -12.30
CA ARG A 88 -10.41 5.70 -12.31
C ARG A 88 -10.96 6.04 -10.92
N ARG A 89 -10.67 5.21 -9.90
CA ARG A 89 -11.29 5.30 -8.56
C ARG A 89 -10.26 4.96 -7.48
N LEU A 90 -10.49 5.49 -6.28
CA LEU A 90 -9.84 5.05 -5.05
C LEU A 90 -10.50 3.75 -4.54
N LYS A 91 -9.70 2.73 -4.23
CA LYS A 91 -10.14 1.48 -3.61
C LYS A 91 -9.26 1.16 -2.42
N VAL A 92 -9.87 0.92 -1.26
CA VAL A 92 -9.21 0.28 -0.10
C VAL A 92 -9.98 -1.00 0.21
N ARG A 93 -9.33 -2.15 -0.01
CA ARG A 93 -9.98 -3.48 0.02
C ARG A 93 -9.39 -4.33 1.13
N LEU A 94 -10.26 -5.03 1.84
CA LEU A 94 -9.88 -6.11 2.74
C LEU A 94 -9.66 -7.38 1.91
N LYS A 95 -8.57 -8.08 2.20
CA LYS A 95 -8.24 -9.36 1.58
C LYS A 95 -7.80 -10.37 2.66
N ARG A 96 -7.78 -11.64 2.27
CA ARG A 96 -7.15 -12.70 3.09
C ARG A 96 -5.63 -12.56 3.06
N GLU A 97 -5.09 -12.31 1.87
CA GLU A 97 -3.68 -12.09 1.58
C GLU A 97 -3.49 -10.82 0.75
N ILE A 98 -2.39 -10.09 0.97
CA ILE A 98 -2.04 -8.90 0.17
C ILE A 98 -1.36 -9.27 -1.15
N VAL A 99 -0.78 -10.47 -1.22
CA VAL A 99 -0.24 -11.11 -2.42
C VAL A 99 -0.56 -12.58 -2.32
N THR A 100 -1.21 -13.14 -3.33
CA THR A 100 -1.44 -14.59 -3.38
C THR A 100 -0.14 -15.28 -3.73
N LEU A 101 0.57 -15.76 -2.70
CA LEU A 101 1.53 -16.84 -2.86
C LEU A 101 0.65 -18.08 -3.00
N GLY A 102 0.64 -18.76 -4.13
CA GLY A 102 -0.28 -19.88 -4.40
C GLY A 102 -0.16 -21.11 -3.48
N ASP A 103 0.55 -21.00 -2.35
CA ASP A 103 0.76 -22.02 -1.33
C ASP A 103 0.37 -21.48 0.08
N PRO A 104 -0.71 -21.99 0.70
CA PRO A 104 -1.16 -21.59 2.04
C PRO A 104 -0.16 -21.85 3.17
N ALA A 105 0.88 -22.67 2.95
CA ALA A 105 1.90 -22.98 3.94
C ALA A 105 3.04 -21.94 3.99
N THR A 106 3.08 -21.00 3.04
CA THR A 106 4.12 -19.97 3.03
C THR A 106 3.65 -18.78 3.85
N ASP A 107 4.23 -18.62 5.04
CA ASP A 107 4.13 -17.36 5.79
C ASP A 107 5.14 -16.36 5.21
N PRO A 108 4.72 -15.34 4.44
CA PRO A 108 5.62 -14.36 3.84
C PRO A 108 6.32 -13.48 4.87
N THR A 109 5.87 -13.48 6.13
CA THR A 109 6.59 -12.83 7.24
C THR A 109 7.77 -13.67 7.75
N ARG A 110 7.85 -14.96 7.38
CA ARG A 110 8.86 -15.91 7.86
C ARG A 110 9.80 -16.47 6.81
N ARG A 111 9.42 -16.48 5.52
CA ARG A 111 10.30 -16.92 4.42
C ARG A 111 10.25 -15.93 3.27
N VAL A 112 11.33 -15.15 3.13
CA VAL A 112 11.64 -14.44 1.89
C VAL A 112 12.32 -15.44 0.94
N GLY A 113 11.85 -15.52 -0.31
CA GLY A 113 12.49 -16.33 -1.35
C GLY A 113 13.86 -15.77 -1.75
N THR A 114 14.66 -16.56 -2.47
CA THR A 114 15.93 -16.11 -3.04
C THR A 114 15.67 -15.06 -4.11
N TYR A 115 16.17 -13.84 -3.91
CA TYR A 115 16.20 -12.82 -4.96
C TYR A 115 17.15 -13.31 -6.07
N ILE A 116 16.63 -13.49 -7.27
CA ILE A 116 17.45 -13.75 -8.46
C ILE A 116 17.57 -12.42 -9.19
N ASP A 117 18.80 -11.91 -9.29
CA ASP A 117 19.09 -10.75 -10.14
C ASP A 117 18.87 -11.11 -11.61
N ALA A 118 18.28 -10.18 -12.37
CA ALA A 118 17.95 -10.36 -13.77
C ALA A 118 19.18 -10.32 -14.69
#